data_AF-A0A9W5AQZ2-F1
#
_entry.id   AF-A0A9W5AQZ2-F1
#
_cell.length_a   1.000
_cell.length_b   1.000
_cell.length_c   1.000
_cell.angle_alpha   90.00
_cell.angle_beta   90.00
_cell.angle_gamma   90.00
#
_symmetry.space_group_name_H-M   'P 1'
#
loop_
_entity.id
_entity.type
_entity.pdbx_description
1 polymer ?
#
loop_
_entity_poly.entity_id
_entity_poly.type
_entity_poly.pdbx_seq_one_letter_code
_entity_poly.pdbx_strand_id
1 'polypeptide(L)'
;MEIKENEESWIFPKGNTYSKSLYSKDEAIKAFKTLKNCYNCYNCKKCQYCKDCFYCNDCNGCQNCQNCVNCEGCNNCFYCNDCEFCFYTHFSKNCKDCEYCSECEDCVTCNGCEYCISCKNYYRCDNNKGEKYE
;
A
#
# COMPACT_ATOMS: atom_id res chain seq x y z
N MET A 1 5.89 20.31 -19.97
CA MET A 1 6.27 19.88 -18.61
C MET A 1 7.76 20.07 -18.48
N GLU A 2 8.21 20.91 -17.55
CA GLU A 2 9.65 21.02 -17.27
C GLU A 2 10.06 19.80 -16.43
N ILE A 3 10.75 18.85 -17.06
CA ILE A 3 11.41 17.75 -16.38
C ILE A 3 12.81 18.25 -16.08
N LYS A 4 13.11 18.50 -14.80
CA LYS A 4 14.49 18.77 -14.39
C LYS A 4 15.20 17.44 -14.26
N GLU A 5 16.48 17.42 -14.54
CA GLU A 5 17.31 16.26 -14.27
C GLU A 5 18.58 16.71 -13.55
N ASN A 6 19.00 15.91 -12.59
CA ASN A 6 20.32 15.97 -12.01
C ASN A 6 21.09 14.71 -12.44
N GLU A 7 22.21 14.41 -11.80
CA GLU A 7 23.03 13.23 -12.14
C GLU A 7 22.27 11.90 -11.95
N GLU A 8 21.21 11.86 -11.14
CA GLU A 8 20.62 10.62 -10.60
C GLU A 8 19.16 10.38 -10.99
N SER A 9 18.35 11.43 -11.11
CA SER A 9 16.89 11.31 -11.20
C SER A 9 16.26 12.26 -12.20
N TRP A 10 15.09 11.84 -12.65
CA TRP A 10 14.13 12.60 -13.40
C TRP A 10 13.18 13.26 -12.40
N ILE A 11 13.16 14.60 -12.41
CA ILE A 11 12.46 15.45 -11.44
C ILE A 11 11.32 16.15 -12.17
N PHE A 12 10.14 16.11 -11.58
CA PHE A 12 8.89 16.45 -12.26
C PHE A 12 7.94 17.24 -11.33
N PRO A 13 6.76 17.68 -11.82
CA PRO A 13 5.86 18.56 -11.04
C PRO A 13 5.39 18.01 -9.68
N LYS A 14 5.06 18.94 -8.78
CA LYS A 14 4.62 18.69 -7.39
C LYS A 14 5.66 17.96 -6.50
N GLY A 15 6.95 18.08 -6.84
CA GLY A 15 8.08 17.53 -6.06
C GLY A 15 8.40 16.06 -6.34
N ASN A 16 7.69 15.44 -7.28
CA ASN A 16 7.72 14.01 -7.52
C ASN A 16 8.91 13.59 -8.43
N THR A 17 9.50 12.43 -8.18
CA THR A 17 10.85 12.08 -8.69
C THR A 17 11.03 10.59 -8.99
N TYR A 18 11.81 10.23 -10.01
CA TYR A 18 12.10 8.82 -10.37
C TYR A 18 13.53 8.65 -10.85
N SER A 19 14.14 7.55 -10.45
CA SER A 19 15.56 7.27 -10.63
C SER A 19 15.90 6.82 -12.05
N LYS A 20 17.06 7.29 -12.53
CA LYS A 20 17.72 6.84 -13.77
C LYS A 20 18.17 5.38 -13.73
N SER A 21 18.34 4.80 -12.54
CA SER A 21 18.95 3.47 -12.34
C SER A 21 17.96 2.30 -12.35
N LEU A 22 16.72 2.50 -11.90
CA LEU A 22 15.63 1.51 -11.98
C LEU A 22 14.84 1.60 -13.28
N TYR A 23 15.06 2.69 -13.99
CA TYR A 23 14.19 3.18 -15.04
C TYR A 23 15.03 4.11 -15.93
N SER A 24 15.29 3.71 -17.18
CA SER A 24 15.86 4.59 -18.21
C SER A 24 15.00 5.86 -18.41
N LYS A 25 15.46 6.90 -19.13
CA LYS A 25 14.72 8.19 -19.24
C LYS A 25 13.24 8.01 -19.55
N ASP A 26 12.93 7.22 -20.57
CA ASP A 26 11.56 6.93 -20.99
C ASP A 26 10.80 6.08 -19.98
N GLU A 27 11.49 5.17 -19.32
CA GLU A 27 11.00 4.29 -18.28
C GLU A 27 10.69 5.01 -16.97
N ALA A 28 11.44 6.05 -16.64
CA ALA A 28 11.23 6.86 -15.45
C ALA A 28 10.23 7.98 -15.73
N ILE A 29 10.08 8.37 -16.99
CA ILE A 29 8.91 9.07 -17.52
C ILE A 29 7.68 8.14 -17.53
N LYS A 30 7.81 6.82 -17.72
CA LYS A 30 6.69 5.85 -17.54
C LYS A 30 6.35 5.69 -16.06
N ALA A 31 7.37 5.50 -15.23
CA ALA A 31 7.25 5.45 -13.80
C ALA A 31 6.63 6.76 -13.31
N PHE A 32 7.02 7.93 -13.81
CA PHE A 32 6.47 9.25 -13.44
C PHE A 32 4.95 9.34 -13.38
N LYS A 33 4.29 8.48 -14.13
CA LYS A 33 2.85 8.45 -14.25
C LYS A 33 2.17 7.58 -13.18
N THR A 34 2.92 6.98 -12.24
CA THR A 34 2.40 6.05 -11.21
C THR A 34 2.31 6.61 -9.79
N LEU A 35 2.92 7.77 -9.49
CA LEU A 35 2.76 8.49 -8.21
C LEU A 35 1.49 9.34 -8.16
N LYS A 36 0.80 9.43 -7.01
CA LYS A 36 -0.25 10.44 -6.75
C LYS A 36 -0.39 10.87 -5.28
N ASN A 37 -0.51 12.19 -5.08
CA ASN A 37 -0.65 12.94 -3.81
C ASN A 37 0.34 12.65 -2.66
N CYS A 38 1.44 11.93 -2.85
CA CYS A 38 2.48 12.33 -3.79
C CYS A 38 2.43 13.79 -4.23
N TYR A 39 2.47 14.61 -3.19
CA TYR A 39 3.47 15.65 -3.12
C TYR A 39 4.77 14.98 -2.65
N ASN A 40 5.87 15.19 -3.37
CA ASN A 40 7.21 14.64 -3.04
C ASN A 40 7.37 13.11 -3.00
N CYS A 41 6.50 12.30 -3.61
CA CYS A 41 6.80 10.87 -3.66
C CYS A 41 7.91 10.56 -4.68
N TYR A 42 8.48 9.36 -4.52
CA TYR A 42 9.73 9.00 -5.17
C TYR A 42 9.74 7.56 -5.67
N ASN A 43 10.13 7.36 -6.94
CA ASN A 43 10.22 6.09 -7.64
C ASN A 43 8.93 5.29 -7.74
N CYS A 44 7.86 5.73 -7.09
CA CYS A 44 6.74 4.86 -6.83
C CYS A 44 5.84 4.60 -8.05
N LYS A 45 6.29 3.67 -8.87
CA LYS A 45 5.86 2.27 -8.78
C LYS A 45 6.59 1.66 -7.58
N LYS A 46 5.92 0.93 -6.67
CA LYS A 46 6.18 0.94 -5.20
C LYS A 46 5.36 2.11 -4.54
N CYS A 47 5.42 2.46 -3.22
CA CYS A 47 5.35 3.81 -2.55
C CYS A 47 4.96 3.80 -1.07
N GLN A 48 5.38 4.75 -0.23
CA GLN A 48 5.37 4.55 1.24
C GLN A 48 5.21 5.83 2.08
N TYR A 49 4.60 5.73 3.26
CA TYR A 49 4.43 6.79 4.29
C TYR A 49 3.79 8.10 3.83
N CYS A 50 3.41 8.22 2.57
CA CYS A 50 2.94 9.49 2.03
C CYS A 50 1.65 9.83 2.76
N LYS A 51 1.52 11.08 3.18
CA LYS A 51 0.22 11.51 3.64
C LYS A 51 -0.63 11.64 2.39
N ASP A 52 -1.65 10.79 2.31
CA ASP A 52 -2.47 10.65 1.12
C ASP A 52 -1.63 10.10 -0.08
N CYS A 53 -1.02 8.91 0.06
CA CYS A 53 -0.42 8.15 -1.06
C CYS A 53 -1.46 7.42 -1.91
N PHE A 54 -1.24 7.38 -3.23
CA PHE A 54 -2.10 6.61 -4.12
C PHE A 54 -1.31 5.92 -5.25
N TYR A 55 -1.69 4.68 -5.57
CA TYR A 55 -1.15 3.80 -6.63
C TYR A 55 0.23 3.22 -6.36
N CYS A 56 0.30 2.53 -5.23
CA CYS A 56 1.54 2.33 -4.52
C CYS A 56 1.80 0.83 -4.26
N ASN A 57 2.52 0.13 -5.15
CA ASN A 57 3.05 -1.23 -4.88
C ASN A 57 4.07 -1.19 -3.70
N ASP A 58 4.65 -2.31 -3.24
CA ASP A 58 5.37 -2.47 -1.95
C ASP A 58 5.10 -1.33 -0.96
N CYS A 59 3.81 -1.12 -0.67
CA CYS A 59 3.44 -0.02 0.19
C CYS A 59 4.07 -0.23 1.53
N ASN A 60 4.43 0.83 2.25
CA ASN A 60 4.82 0.65 3.63
C ASN A 60 4.42 1.87 4.47
N GLY A 61 3.80 1.64 5.63
CA GLY A 61 3.43 2.62 6.64
C GLY A 61 2.69 3.88 6.16
N CYS A 62 2.14 3.84 4.95
CA CYS A 62 1.42 4.93 4.33
C CYS A 62 0.28 5.39 5.24
N GLN A 63 0.07 6.70 5.33
CA GLN A 63 -1.01 7.29 6.12
C GLN A 63 -2.09 7.77 5.17
N ASN A 64 -3.29 7.20 5.28
CA ASN A 64 -4.35 7.39 4.28
C ASN A 64 -3.92 6.88 2.89
N CYS A 65 -3.16 5.78 2.83
CA CYS A 65 -2.89 5.08 1.56
C CYS A 65 -4.17 4.59 0.91
N GLN A 66 -4.19 4.68 -0.42
CA GLN A 66 -5.20 4.05 -1.24
C GLN A 66 -4.62 3.29 -2.43
N ASN A 67 -5.22 2.13 -2.71
CA ASN A 67 -4.91 1.32 -3.89
C ASN A 67 -3.42 0.96 -3.97
N CYS A 68 -2.91 0.45 -2.85
CA CYS A 68 -1.58 -0.10 -2.77
C CYS A 68 -1.56 -1.60 -3.15
N VAL A 69 -0.36 -2.14 -3.41
CA VAL A 69 -0.08 -3.59 -3.51
C VAL A 69 1.14 -3.91 -2.64
N ASN A 70 1.29 -5.14 -2.13
CA ASN A 70 2.40 -5.56 -1.25
C ASN A 70 2.57 -4.61 -0.04
N CYS A 71 1.49 -4.36 0.70
CA CYS A 71 1.36 -3.17 1.56
C CYS A 71 1.68 -3.50 3.01
N GLU A 72 2.75 -2.98 3.58
CA GLU A 72 3.24 -3.43 4.89
C GLU A 72 3.12 -2.34 5.97
N GLY A 73 2.64 -2.65 7.18
CA GLY A 73 2.61 -1.71 8.31
C GLY A 73 1.78 -0.43 8.10
N CYS A 74 1.00 -0.34 7.02
CA CYS A 74 0.26 0.85 6.63
C CYS A 74 -0.82 1.22 7.66
N ASN A 75 -1.19 2.51 7.72
CA ASN A 75 -2.12 3.05 8.71
C ASN A 75 -3.26 3.80 8.03
N ASN A 76 -4.50 3.41 8.32
CA ASN A 76 -5.68 3.83 7.54
C ASN A 76 -5.47 3.49 6.06
N CYS A 77 -5.21 2.20 5.78
CA CYS A 77 -5.08 1.66 4.42
C CYS A 77 -6.44 1.22 3.90
N PHE A 78 -6.78 1.68 2.70
CA PHE A 78 -8.04 1.35 2.05
C PHE A 78 -7.77 0.71 0.68
N TYR A 79 -8.42 -0.43 0.45
CA TYR A 79 -8.40 -1.15 -0.84
C TYR A 79 -6.99 -1.57 -1.27
N CYS A 80 -6.25 -2.18 -0.35
CA CYS A 80 -4.87 -2.59 -0.54
C CYS A 80 -4.78 -4.12 -0.75
N ASN A 81 -3.81 -4.57 -1.55
CA ASN A 81 -3.59 -6.00 -1.82
C ASN A 81 -2.26 -6.49 -1.23
N ASP A 82 -2.21 -7.76 -0.86
CA ASP A 82 -1.02 -8.42 -0.31
C ASP A 82 -0.47 -7.61 0.86
N CYS A 83 -1.35 -7.30 1.81
CA CYS A 83 -1.03 -6.40 2.91
C CYS A 83 -0.45 -7.19 4.08
N GLU A 84 0.66 -6.76 4.66
CA GLU A 84 1.22 -7.40 5.85
C GLU A 84 1.28 -6.42 7.04
N PHE A 85 1.00 -6.88 8.26
CA PHE A 85 1.17 -6.09 9.51
C PHE A 85 0.49 -4.71 9.56
N CYS A 86 -0.53 -4.46 8.74
CA CYS A 86 -1.18 -3.15 8.62
C CYS A 86 -2.22 -2.89 9.71
N PHE A 87 -2.42 -1.61 10.06
CA PHE A 87 -3.32 -1.14 11.11
C PHE A 87 -4.47 -0.33 10.52
N TYR A 88 -5.69 -0.56 11.01
CA TYR A 88 -6.90 0.08 10.48
C TYR A 88 -6.99 -0.16 8.96
N THR A 89 -7.02 -1.45 8.62
CA THR A 89 -6.99 -1.94 7.25
C THR A 89 -8.40 -2.29 6.82
N HIS A 90 -8.93 -1.54 5.87
CA HIS A 90 -10.33 -1.65 5.47
C HIS A 90 -10.45 -2.18 4.04
N PHE A 91 -11.38 -3.12 3.82
CA PHE A 91 -11.75 -3.62 2.49
C PHE A 91 -10.56 -4.12 1.64
N SER A 92 -9.66 -4.90 2.26
CA SER A 92 -8.38 -5.32 1.67
C SER A 92 -8.26 -6.84 1.56
N LYS A 93 -7.36 -7.33 0.70
CA LYS A 93 -7.21 -8.76 0.34
C LYS A 93 -5.83 -9.29 0.67
N ASN A 94 -5.74 -10.61 0.87
CA ASN A 94 -4.50 -11.32 1.23
C ASN A 94 -3.80 -10.64 2.43
N CYS A 95 -4.59 -10.15 3.38
CA CYS A 95 -4.08 -9.41 4.53
C CYS A 95 -3.47 -10.40 5.53
N LYS A 96 -2.21 -10.23 5.89
CA LYS A 96 -1.46 -11.15 6.74
C LYS A 96 -0.91 -10.43 7.96
N ASP A 97 -1.10 -11.01 9.14
CA ASP A 97 -0.63 -10.47 10.42
C ASP A 97 -1.13 -9.02 10.74
N CYS A 98 -2.22 -8.56 10.12
CA CYS A 98 -2.76 -7.20 10.27
C CYS A 98 -3.66 -7.01 11.51
N GLU A 99 -3.77 -5.78 12.02
CA GLU A 99 -4.62 -5.39 13.16
C GLU A 99 -5.78 -4.45 12.76
N TYR A 100 -6.92 -4.63 13.43
CA TYR A 100 -8.14 -3.83 13.24
C TYR A 100 -8.63 -3.85 11.77
N CYS A 101 -8.71 -5.06 11.22
CA CYS A 101 -9.20 -5.31 9.87
C CYS A 101 -10.74 -5.35 9.85
N SER A 102 -11.38 -4.54 9.00
CA SER A 102 -12.84 -4.66 8.78
C SER A 102 -13.15 -5.04 7.34
N GLU A 103 -14.06 -6.01 7.17
CA GLU A 103 -14.61 -6.39 5.86
C GLU A 103 -13.53 -6.82 4.83
N CYS A 104 -12.52 -7.56 5.30
CA CYS A 104 -11.41 -8.08 4.51
C CYS A 104 -11.60 -9.57 4.14
N GLU A 105 -10.88 -10.04 3.11
CA GLU A 105 -10.96 -11.40 2.58
C GLU A 105 -9.60 -12.12 2.59
N ASP A 106 -9.65 -13.46 2.68
CA ASP A 106 -8.50 -14.38 2.62
C ASP A 106 -7.35 -13.99 3.57
N CYS A 107 -7.70 -13.43 4.73
CA CYS A 107 -6.73 -12.92 5.69
C CYS A 107 -6.12 -14.03 6.53
N VAL A 108 -4.85 -13.88 6.92
CA VAL A 108 -4.09 -14.86 7.69
C VAL A 108 -3.52 -14.19 8.94
N THR A 109 -3.67 -14.81 10.11
CA THR A 109 -3.08 -14.35 11.39
C THR A 109 -3.49 -12.93 11.85
N CYS A 110 -4.61 -12.41 11.35
CA CYS A 110 -5.05 -11.04 11.69
C CYS A 110 -5.75 -10.97 13.07
N ASN A 111 -5.70 -9.82 13.72
CA ASN A 111 -6.23 -9.58 15.07
C ASN A 111 -7.29 -8.45 15.07
N GLY A 112 -8.32 -8.59 15.91
CA GLY A 112 -9.37 -7.57 16.06
C GLY A 112 -10.18 -7.36 14.79
N CYS A 113 -10.52 -8.45 14.08
CA CYS A 113 -11.20 -8.36 12.79
C CYS A 113 -12.73 -8.45 12.92
N GLU A 114 -13.44 -7.65 12.12
CA GLU A 114 -14.90 -7.63 12.09
C GLU A 114 -15.46 -7.95 10.70
N TYR A 115 -16.46 -8.82 10.64
CA TYR A 115 -17.22 -9.20 9.43
C TYR A 115 -16.43 -9.78 8.25
N CYS A 116 -15.18 -10.20 8.47
CA CYS A 116 -14.36 -10.84 7.44
C CYS A 116 -14.85 -12.25 7.04
N ILE A 117 -14.33 -12.78 5.93
CA ILE A 117 -14.71 -14.08 5.35
C ILE A 117 -13.44 -14.85 4.95
N SER A 118 -13.47 -16.18 5.05
CA SER A 118 -12.36 -17.10 4.69
C SER A 118 -11.03 -16.88 5.43
N CYS A 119 -11.02 -16.07 6.50
CA CYS A 119 -9.83 -15.82 7.29
C CYS A 119 -9.34 -17.07 8.04
N LYS A 120 -8.04 -17.14 8.32
CA LYS A 120 -7.37 -18.23 9.04
C LYS A 120 -6.47 -17.70 10.15
N ASN A 121 -6.25 -18.49 11.20
CA ASN A 121 -5.35 -18.22 12.33
C ASN A 121 -5.63 -16.89 13.09
N TYR A 122 -6.87 -16.41 13.10
CA TYR A 122 -7.21 -15.05 13.53
C TYR A 122 -7.59 -14.94 15.02
N TYR A 123 -7.30 -13.80 15.64
CA TYR A 123 -7.49 -13.56 17.08
C TYR A 123 -8.50 -12.44 17.37
N ARG A 124 -9.36 -12.64 18.38
CA ARG A 124 -10.35 -11.63 18.83
C ARG A 124 -11.24 -11.08 17.69
N CYS A 125 -11.82 -11.98 16.89
CA CYS A 125 -12.67 -11.59 15.75
C CYS A 125 -14.11 -12.08 15.91
N ASP A 126 -15.05 -11.15 15.72
CA ASP A 126 -16.50 -11.36 15.85
C ASP A 126 -17.18 -11.49 14.48
N ASN A 127 -18.28 -12.25 14.45
CA ASN A 127 -19.14 -12.47 13.26
C ASN A 127 -18.45 -12.99 11.98
N ASN A 128 -17.22 -13.51 12.10
CA ASN A 128 -16.39 -14.01 11.01
C ASN A 128 -16.94 -15.34 10.46
N LYS A 129 -17.11 -15.46 9.13
CA LYS A 129 -17.62 -16.68 8.48
C LYS A 129 -16.52 -17.65 8.02
N GLY A 130 -15.24 -17.32 8.25
CA GLY A 130 -14.11 -18.20 8.00
C GLY A 130 -13.87 -19.21 9.14
N GLU A 131 -13.33 -20.38 8.81
CA GLU A 131 -12.96 -21.43 9.76
C GLU A 131 -12.03 -20.91 10.86
N LYS A 132 -12.48 -20.97 12.12
CA LYS A 132 -11.59 -20.78 13.28
C LYS A 132 -10.68 -21.99 13.37
N TYR A 133 -9.38 -21.77 13.28
CA TYR A 133 -8.37 -22.75 13.66
C TYR A 133 -7.96 -22.45 15.10
N GLU A 134 -8.08 -23.45 15.97
CA GLU A 134 -7.86 -23.40 17.42
C GLU A 134 -6.38 -23.37 17.82
#